data_AF-A0A7X9HXV2-F1
#
_entry.id   AF-A0A7X9HXV2-F1
#
_cell.length_a   1.000
_cell.length_b   1.000
_cell.length_c   1.000
_cell.angle_alpha   90.00
_cell.angle_beta   90.00
_cell.angle_gamma   90.00
#
_symmetry.space_group_name_H-M   'P 1'
#
loop_
_entity.id
_entity.type
_entity.pdbx_description
1 polymer ?
#
loop_
_entity_poly.entity_id
_entity_poly.type
_entity_poly.pdbx_seq_one_letter_code
_entity_poly.pdbx_strand_id
1 'polypeptide(L)'
;MIKDIRLHGRHSKEVEFFANLAGEKPLSSHFYEIEKDKDQNKISFFLAGNYITLTNDKILFSGTGGIISEYMFGSPLPLNDLTHKEIQNRLLLFGTRQGESGLEFSSNLRGEITYKELFLEGNAISNTFFLIKVNWPYSLRRTQEVVLKILGKLLKRTPYVGEENDDALSESILKELSDPDALLLLIRLKHRTNSQFYKFVQRHYSKKKLWNDEDEKFVMKFADEINVEEYQRRRIVIDILYKSQENRAIVDEYKDILAFASSAPLDSNKIARLNSLRNLAMRHNLPLALFDTLDNLIPKAKDLLYKEKESKSLKEMRSILEGLFLSSARPRDVIGKEELSKLLKIKHEAHINRDNGFEHILLDTGRILDEKAAETEDFEAFELFTEIVTYFDRLDNAMNVINHLAFLEEAEISEDKIRSLLGNKKLLDEIDPKIFNELVIEPIFQNSYSLRFGKKKVELLVNAISKIEKNEMNISQAAFQINAIANAERAHNFMLEKIKEIFSRFYFDLSKQSHISILKKEVYGLVKKNFGEEYRSPEGAFESALEQFISENEYLTSVFPRIIAEHNDTLREQFIREKNIDRSRIEEIEKEYKRGNRIEENAENSISHLNFDEILKFTDN
;
A
#
# COMPACT_ATOMS: atom_id res chain seq x y z
N MET A 1 -37.02 17.59 27.01
CA MET A 1 -36.47 16.51 27.85
C MET A 1 -35.00 16.36 27.49
N ILE A 2 -34.10 16.28 28.47
CA ILE A 2 -32.65 16.15 28.23
C ILE A 2 -32.37 14.74 27.72
N LYS A 3 -31.77 14.63 26.53
CA LYS A 3 -31.55 13.36 25.82
C LYS A 3 -30.14 12.80 26.00
N ASP A 4 -29.18 13.67 26.31
CA ASP A 4 -27.78 13.31 26.49
C ASP A 4 -27.04 14.25 27.48
N ILE A 5 -25.94 13.75 28.05
CA ILE A 5 -25.00 14.49 28.88
C ILE A 5 -23.59 14.24 28.36
N ARG A 6 -22.83 15.31 28.11
CA ARG A 6 -21.47 15.22 27.58
C ARG A 6 -20.45 15.80 28.55
N LEU A 7 -19.37 15.07 28.74
CA LEU A 7 -18.20 15.49 29.50
C LEU A 7 -16.97 15.31 28.64
N HIS A 8 -16.13 16.34 28.55
CA HIS A 8 -14.85 16.25 27.87
C HIS A 8 -13.75 16.74 28.80
N GLY A 9 -12.58 16.14 28.69
CA GLY A 9 -11.48 16.52 29.56
C GLY A 9 -10.15 15.93 29.14
N ARG A 10 -9.12 16.36 29.85
CA ARG A 10 -7.77 15.82 29.74
C ARG A 10 -7.52 14.94 30.94
N HIS A 11 -7.16 13.70 30.67
CA HIS A 11 -6.78 12.75 31.71
C HIS A 11 -5.28 12.81 31.98
N SER A 12 -4.47 12.84 30.93
CA SER A 12 -3.01 12.94 31.01
C SER A 12 -2.47 13.95 29.98
N LYS A 13 -1.13 14.08 29.91
CA LYS A 13 -0.47 14.87 28.85
C LYS A 13 -0.78 14.32 27.45
N GLU A 14 -1.02 13.02 27.35
CA GLU A 14 -1.15 12.30 26.08
C GLU A 14 -2.60 11.91 25.75
N VAL A 15 -3.48 11.78 26.75
CA VAL A 15 -4.84 11.25 26.57
C VAL A 15 -5.91 12.31 26.88
N GLU A 16 -6.76 12.56 25.90
CA GLU A 16 -8.03 13.29 26.02
C GLU A 16 -9.20 12.29 26.02
N PHE A 17 -10.28 12.60 26.74
CA PHE A 17 -11.50 11.80 26.75
C PHE A 17 -12.73 12.63 26.41
N PHE A 18 -13.70 11.98 25.77
CA PHE A 18 -15.02 12.50 25.45
C PHE A 18 -16.04 11.45 25.88
N ALA A 19 -16.81 11.73 26.93
CA ALA A 19 -17.84 10.86 27.47
C ALA A 19 -19.23 11.41 27.09
N ASN A 20 -20.09 10.54 26.58
CA ASN A 20 -21.46 10.86 26.20
C ASN A 20 -22.42 9.83 26.81
N LEU A 21 -23.27 10.26 27.75
CA LEU A 21 -24.35 9.46 28.33
C LEU A 21 -25.67 9.83 27.63
N ALA A 22 -26.29 8.89 26.91
CA ALA A 22 -27.50 9.10 26.13
C ALA A 22 -28.64 8.14 26.53
N GLY A 23 -29.89 8.60 26.44
CA GLY A 23 -31.11 7.82 26.69
C GLY A 23 -32.30 8.69 27.11
N GLU A 24 -33.43 8.09 27.49
CA GLU A 24 -34.62 8.88 27.86
C GLU A 24 -34.47 9.65 29.18
N LYS A 25 -33.67 9.16 30.15
CA LYS A 25 -33.53 9.80 31.48
C LYS A 25 -32.09 9.79 32.00
N PRO A 26 -31.12 10.43 31.32
CA PRO A 26 -29.70 10.35 31.70
C PRO A 26 -29.39 11.05 33.04
N LEU A 27 -30.16 12.08 33.41
CA LEU A 27 -29.92 12.89 34.62
C LEU A 27 -30.23 12.20 35.96
N SER A 28 -30.93 11.06 35.96
CA SER A 28 -31.23 10.34 37.20
C SER A 28 -30.03 9.55 37.74
N SER A 29 -28.92 9.50 37.01
CA SER A 29 -27.77 8.65 37.31
C SER A 29 -26.51 9.50 37.55
N HIS A 30 -25.92 9.36 38.73
CA HIS A 30 -24.53 9.76 38.93
C HIS A 30 -23.65 8.87 38.06
N PHE A 31 -22.97 9.47 37.07
CA PHE A 31 -22.31 8.70 36.00
C PHE A 31 -20.81 8.96 35.91
N TYR A 32 -20.24 9.85 36.73
CA TYR A 32 -18.79 10.03 36.79
C TYR A 32 -18.29 10.52 38.14
N GLU A 33 -17.08 10.11 38.51
CA GLU A 33 -16.35 10.52 39.70
C GLU A 33 -14.89 10.80 39.34
N ILE A 34 -14.31 11.83 39.97
CA ILE A 34 -12.90 12.20 39.81
C ILE A 34 -12.22 12.08 41.17
N GLU A 35 -11.29 11.16 41.28
CA GLU A 35 -10.42 11.02 42.44
C GLU A 35 -9.04 11.58 42.09
N LYS A 36 -8.57 12.54 42.88
CA LYS A 36 -7.21 13.08 42.78
C LYS A 36 -6.46 12.81 44.07
N ASP A 37 -5.53 11.87 44.03
CA ASP A 37 -4.53 11.68 45.08
C ASP A 37 -3.15 12.15 44.58
N LYS A 38 -2.18 12.34 45.49
CA LYS A 38 -0.86 12.93 45.19
C LYS A 38 -0.12 12.25 44.03
N ASP A 39 -0.36 10.97 43.78
CA ASP A 39 0.28 10.16 42.74
C ASP A 39 -0.70 9.48 41.76
N GLN A 40 -2.03 9.62 41.94
CA GLN A 40 -3.04 8.93 41.10
C GLN A 40 -4.17 9.89 40.71
N ASN A 41 -4.29 10.16 39.41
CA ASN A 41 -5.52 10.73 38.84
C ASN A 41 -6.38 9.57 38.35
N LYS A 42 -7.59 9.45 38.91
CA LYS A 42 -8.58 8.48 38.43
C LYS A 42 -9.85 9.20 38.02
N ILE A 43 -10.37 8.82 36.87
CA ILE A 43 -11.68 9.27 36.40
C ILE A 43 -12.51 8.02 36.14
N SER A 44 -13.54 7.81 36.96
CA SER A 44 -14.44 6.68 36.83
C SER A 44 -15.75 7.14 36.22
N PHE A 45 -16.28 6.36 35.28
CA PHE A 45 -17.58 6.54 34.68
C PHE A 45 -18.45 5.33 34.98
N PHE A 46 -19.73 5.55 35.26
CA PHE A 46 -20.64 4.54 35.75
C PHE A 46 -21.93 4.50 34.93
N LEU A 47 -22.43 3.29 34.70
CA LEU A 47 -23.72 3.05 34.07
C LEU A 47 -24.39 1.84 34.71
N ALA A 48 -25.12 2.07 35.81
CA ALA A 48 -25.99 1.08 36.45
C ALA A 48 -25.35 -0.32 36.65
N GLY A 49 -24.17 -0.37 37.27
CA GLY A 49 -23.41 -1.61 37.51
C GLY A 49 -22.31 -1.89 36.47
N ASN A 50 -22.33 -1.20 35.33
CA ASN A 50 -21.22 -1.12 34.40
C ASN A 50 -20.30 0.06 34.77
N TYR A 51 -19.00 -0.04 34.50
CA TYR A 51 -18.06 1.06 34.73
C TYR A 51 -16.86 1.04 33.78
N ILE A 52 -16.27 2.21 33.60
CA ILE A 52 -14.95 2.42 32.99
C ILE A 52 -14.15 3.37 33.88
N THR A 53 -12.93 3.01 34.25
CA THR A 53 -12.03 3.86 35.03
C THR A 53 -10.76 4.13 34.25
N LEU A 54 -10.47 5.41 34.03
CA LEU A 54 -9.23 5.91 33.48
C LEU A 54 -8.22 6.08 34.62
N THR A 55 -7.10 5.37 34.56
CA THR A 55 -5.96 5.51 35.50
C THR A 55 -4.75 6.07 34.75
N ASN A 56 -3.64 6.37 35.41
CA ASN A 56 -2.51 7.07 34.76
C ASN A 56 -1.95 6.33 33.52
N ASP A 57 -1.97 5.01 33.51
CA ASP A 57 -1.33 4.14 32.51
C ASP A 57 -2.30 3.17 31.80
N LYS A 58 -3.45 2.88 32.41
CA LYS A 58 -4.42 1.91 31.90
C LYS A 58 -5.87 2.29 32.10
N ILE A 59 -6.74 1.54 31.43
CA ILE A 59 -8.19 1.63 31.51
C ILE A 59 -8.71 0.34 32.11
N LEU A 60 -9.55 0.46 33.14
CA LEU A 60 -10.28 -0.65 33.73
C LEU A 60 -11.73 -0.59 33.25
N PHE A 61 -12.33 -1.71 32.91
CA PHE A 61 -13.72 -1.74 32.48
C PHE A 61 -14.45 -2.98 33.00
N SER A 62 -15.76 -2.84 33.15
CA SER A 62 -16.67 -3.93 33.51
C SER A 62 -18.06 -3.63 32.99
N GLY A 63 -18.74 -4.63 32.44
CA GLY A 63 -20.16 -4.54 32.12
C GLY A 63 -20.49 -4.95 30.71
N THR A 64 -21.75 -4.75 30.32
CA THR A 64 -22.20 -5.05 28.96
C THR A 64 -21.76 -3.95 27.99
N GLY A 65 -20.98 -4.32 26.98
CA GLY A 65 -20.41 -3.35 26.06
C GLY A 65 -19.17 -3.83 25.32
N GLY A 66 -18.38 -2.88 24.81
CA GLY A 66 -17.18 -3.20 24.07
C GLY A 66 -16.35 -1.97 23.68
N ILE A 67 -15.39 -2.21 22.80
CA ILE A 67 -14.52 -1.21 22.19
C ILE A 67 -14.80 -1.22 20.69
N ILE A 68 -14.94 -0.03 20.12
CA ILE A 68 -15.06 0.19 18.69
C ILE A 68 -14.06 1.25 18.23
N SER A 69 -13.40 1.00 17.11
CA SER A 69 -12.49 1.93 16.46
C SER A 69 -12.48 1.71 14.95
N GLU A 70 -12.29 2.76 14.16
CA GLU A 70 -12.04 2.62 12.73
C GLU A 70 -10.76 1.79 12.51
N TYR A 71 -10.78 0.85 11.55
CA TYR A 71 -9.59 0.09 11.19
C TYR A 71 -8.48 1.04 10.71
N MET A 72 -7.26 0.78 11.17
CA MET A 72 -6.05 1.48 10.74
C MET A 72 -4.99 0.45 10.36
N PHE A 73 -4.05 0.82 9.49
CA PHE A 73 -2.91 -0.05 9.14
C PHE A 73 -2.22 -0.59 10.40
N GLY A 74 -1.84 -1.86 10.40
CA GLY A 74 -1.22 -2.55 11.55
C GLY A 74 -2.20 -3.05 12.63
N SER A 75 -3.48 -2.66 12.58
CA SER A 75 -4.49 -3.26 13.46
C SER A 75 -4.84 -4.69 13.01
N PRO A 76 -5.09 -5.63 13.94
CA PRO A 76 -5.55 -6.97 13.57
C PRO A 76 -6.87 -6.92 12.80
N LEU A 77 -6.87 -7.37 11.55
CA LEU A 77 -8.03 -7.41 10.66
C LEU A 77 -8.46 -8.86 10.42
N PRO A 78 -9.58 -9.34 11.01
CA PRO A 78 -10.07 -10.68 10.77
C PRO A 78 -10.42 -10.93 9.29
N LEU A 79 -10.18 -12.14 8.78
CA LEU A 79 -10.47 -12.50 7.39
C LEU A 79 -11.92 -12.23 6.98
N ASN A 80 -12.88 -12.54 7.87
CA ASN A 80 -14.30 -12.27 7.63
C ASN A 80 -14.60 -10.78 7.46
N ASP A 81 -13.80 -9.90 8.08
CA ASP A 81 -13.99 -8.47 7.95
C ASP A 81 -13.35 -7.95 6.65
N LEU A 82 -12.23 -8.55 6.23
CA LEU A 82 -11.56 -8.24 4.96
C LEU A 82 -12.46 -8.51 3.74
N THR A 83 -13.28 -9.56 3.78
CA THR A 83 -14.16 -9.95 2.65
C THR A 83 -15.36 -9.01 2.43
N HIS A 84 -15.63 -8.09 3.35
CA HIS A 84 -16.80 -7.21 3.29
C HIS A 84 -16.38 -5.74 3.22
N LYS A 85 -16.46 -5.14 2.02
CA LYS A 85 -16.03 -3.75 1.74
C LYS A 85 -16.72 -2.69 2.58
N GLU A 86 -17.91 -2.99 3.07
CA GLU A 86 -18.71 -2.09 3.91
C GLU A 86 -18.25 -2.07 5.37
N ILE A 87 -17.37 -2.99 5.80
CA ILE A 87 -16.84 -3.01 7.16
C ILE A 87 -15.71 -2.00 7.28
N GLN A 88 -15.87 -1.08 8.23
CA GLN A 88 -14.95 0.03 8.48
C GLN A 88 -14.34 -0.03 9.88
N ASN A 89 -15.03 -0.67 10.83
CA ASN A 89 -14.65 -0.62 12.24
C ASN A 89 -14.29 -1.99 12.81
N ARG A 90 -13.24 -1.98 13.63
CA ARG A 90 -12.91 -3.05 14.57
C ARG A 90 -13.90 -3.01 15.74
N LEU A 91 -14.48 -4.16 16.06
CA LEU A 91 -15.38 -4.32 17.20
C LEU A 91 -14.86 -5.42 18.13
N LEU A 92 -14.58 -5.06 19.38
CA LEU A 92 -14.26 -6.00 20.46
C LEU A 92 -15.35 -5.94 21.52
N LEU A 93 -15.96 -7.07 21.85
CA LEU A 93 -16.93 -7.16 22.95
C LEU A 93 -16.26 -7.66 24.22
N PHE A 94 -16.66 -7.12 25.37
CA PHE A 94 -16.14 -7.60 26.65
C PHE A 94 -16.51 -9.06 26.90
N GLY A 95 -15.59 -9.80 27.52
CA GLY A 95 -15.76 -11.22 27.81
C GLY A 95 -15.86 -12.11 26.56
N THR A 96 -15.38 -11.66 25.40
CA THR A 96 -15.33 -12.49 24.19
C THR A 96 -13.92 -12.97 23.88
N ARG A 97 -13.80 -14.20 23.36
CA ARG A 97 -12.54 -14.78 22.88
C ARG A 97 -12.77 -15.55 21.59
N GLN A 98 -11.75 -15.62 20.74
CA GLN A 98 -11.78 -16.49 19.56
C GLN A 98 -11.50 -17.93 19.99
N GLY A 99 -12.45 -18.85 19.77
CA GLY A 99 -12.31 -20.29 19.96
C GLY A 99 -12.21 -21.05 18.64
N GLU A 100 -12.07 -22.39 18.69
CA GLU A 100 -11.88 -23.25 17.51
C GLU A 100 -13.07 -23.24 16.54
N SER A 101 -14.30 -23.09 17.06
CA SER A 101 -15.54 -23.11 16.29
C SER A 101 -16.16 -21.72 16.07
N GLY A 102 -15.51 -20.65 16.55
CA GLY A 102 -15.99 -19.28 16.41
C GLY A 102 -15.81 -18.45 17.68
N LEU A 103 -16.62 -17.39 17.81
CA LEU A 103 -16.54 -16.46 18.95
C LEU A 103 -17.22 -17.06 20.18
N GLU A 104 -16.47 -17.18 21.28
CA GLU A 104 -16.97 -17.67 22.57
C GLU A 104 -17.24 -16.51 23.54
N PHE A 105 -18.31 -16.64 24.32
CA PHE A 105 -18.74 -15.63 25.28
C PHE A 105 -18.59 -16.14 26.73
N SER A 106 -18.01 -15.28 27.57
CA SER A 106 -17.82 -15.46 29.01
C SER A 106 -18.83 -14.63 29.81
N SER A 107 -19.10 -15.06 31.04
CA SER A 107 -19.79 -14.22 32.04
C SER A 107 -18.85 -13.20 32.71
N ASN A 108 -17.53 -13.37 32.57
CA ASN A 108 -16.55 -12.39 33.05
C ASN A 108 -16.37 -11.27 32.02
N LEU A 109 -17.07 -10.17 32.25
CA LEU A 109 -17.01 -8.96 31.40
C LEU A 109 -16.03 -7.91 31.92
N ARG A 110 -15.18 -8.26 32.89
CA ARG A 110 -14.16 -7.37 33.46
C ARG A 110 -12.86 -7.49 32.68
N GLY A 111 -12.18 -6.37 32.51
CA GLY A 111 -10.86 -6.35 31.90
C GLY A 111 -10.10 -5.08 32.16
N GLU A 112 -8.84 -5.10 31.75
CA GLU A 112 -7.96 -3.94 31.74
C GLU A 112 -7.15 -3.89 30.44
N ILE A 113 -6.80 -2.69 30.02
CA ILE A 113 -5.97 -2.45 28.83
C ILE A 113 -5.10 -1.22 29.07
N THR A 114 -3.80 -1.32 28.77
CA THR A 114 -2.90 -0.16 28.86
C THR A 114 -3.17 0.83 27.71
N TYR A 115 -2.84 2.10 27.89
CA TYR A 115 -2.96 3.06 26.78
C TYR A 115 -2.07 2.66 25.59
N LYS A 116 -0.89 2.11 25.87
CA LYS A 116 0.02 1.62 24.83
C LYS A 116 -0.62 0.53 23.99
N GLU A 117 -1.17 -0.52 24.62
CA GLU A 117 -1.87 -1.60 23.91
C GLU A 117 -3.10 -1.08 23.15
N LEU A 118 -3.90 -0.20 23.77
CA LEU A 118 -5.10 0.35 23.14
C LEU A 118 -4.79 1.07 21.82
N PHE A 119 -3.79 1.96 21.82
CA PHE A 119 -3.42 2.72 20.62
C PHE A 119 -2.49 1.94 19.68
N LEU A 120 -1.90 0.83 20.12
CA LEU A 120 -1.12 -0.07 19.27
C LEU A 120 -2.02 -1.04 18.49
N GLU A 121 -2.93 -1.76 19.16
CA GLU A 121 -3.80 -2.74 18.49
C GLU A 121 -5.05 -2.09 17.88
N GLY A 122 -5.58 -1.06 18.54
CA GLY A 122 -6.70 -0.26 18.05
C GLY A 122 -6.24 0.82 17.07
N ASN A 123 -7.08 1.83 16.89
CA ASN A 123 -6.72 2.99 16.06
C ASN A 123 -5.72 3.87 16.82
N ALA A 124 -4.67 4.35 16.14
CA ALA A 124 -3.61 5.14 16.77
C ALA A 124 -4.09 6.52 17.30
N ILE A 125 -5.25 6.99 16.85
CA ILE A 125 -5.77 8.34 17.12
C ILE A 125 -6.90 8.27 18.13
N SER A 126 -7.92 7.45 17.89
CA SER A 126 -9.15 7.43 18.67
C SER A 126 -9.75 6.04 18.84
N ASN A 127 -10.08 5.68 20.07
CA ASN A 127 -10.76 4.42 20.38
C ASN A 127 -11.97 4.72 21.27
N THR A 128 -13.12 4.15 20.94
CA THR A 128 -14.38 4.43 21.62
C THR A 128 -14.86 3.21 22.37
N PHE A 129 -15.01 3.36 23.68
CA PHE A 129 -15.70 2.39 24.52
C PHE A 129 -17.19 2.67 24.48
N PHE A 130 -18.00 1.62 24.51
CA PHE A 130 -19.44 1.75 24.69
C PHE A 130 -19.92 0.80 25.79
N LEU A 131 -20.75 1.31 26.69
CA LEU A 131 -21.45 0.54 27.71
C LEU A 131 -22.95 0.70 27.52
N ILE A 132 -23.68 -0.40 27.67
CA ILE A 132 -25.12 -0.45 27.46
C ILE A 132 -25.77 -0.97 28.74
N LYS A 133 -26.81 -0.27 29.20
CA LYS A 133 -27.76 -0.79 30.18
C LYS A 133 -29.09 -1.01 29.49
N VAL A 134 -29.59 -2.24 29.57
CA VAL A 134 -30.88 -2.71 29.03
C VAL A 134 -31.56 -3.58 30.08
N ASN A 135 -32.89 -3.56 30.11
CA ASN A 135 -33.67 -4.30 31.10
C ASN A 135 -34.09 -5.69 30.59
N TRP A 136 -33.17 -6.42 29.96
CA TRP A 136 -33.46 -7.75 29.42
C TRP A 136 -33.34 -8.84 30.50
N PRO A 137 -34.25 -9.83 30.53
CA PRO A 137 -34.24 -10.92 31.51
C PRO A 137 -33.22 -12.01 31.18
N TYR A 138 -31.99 -11.61 30.82
CA TYR A 138 -30.93 -12.50 30.34
C TYR A 138 -29.73 -12.48 31.28
N SER A 139 -28.94 -13.57 31.27
CA SER A 139 -27.63 -13.59 31.91
C SER A 139 -26.66 -12.64 31.20
N LEU A 140 -25.63 -12.14 31.88
CA LEU A 140 -24.62 -11.23 31.30
C LEU A 140 -24.05 -11.74 29.97
N ARG A 141 -23.69 -13.04 29.93
CA ARG A 141 -23.23 -13.72 28.72
C ARG A 141 -24.25 -13.60 27.60
N ARG A 142 -25.51 -13.92 27.88
CA ARG A 142 -26.59 -13.91 26.87
C ARG A 142 -26.93 -12.49 26.42
N THR A 143 -26.89 -11.51 27.32
CA THR A 143 -27.04 -10.09 26.99
C THR A 143 -25.96 -9.67 25.99
N GLN A 144 -24.69 -10.04 26.22
CA GLN A 144 -23.59 -9.73 25.32
C GLN A 144 -23.74 -10.37 23.93
N GLU A 145 -24.23 -11.61 23.86
CA GLU A 145 -24.57 -12.29 22.60
C GLU A 145 -25.69 -11.56 21.84
N VAL A 146 -26.73 -11.11 22.54
CA VAL A 146 -27.85 -10.37 21.93
C VAL A 146 -27.39 -8.99 21.46
N VAL A 147 -26.55 -8.31 22.23
CA VAL A 147 -25.90 -7.05 21.83
C VAL A 147 -25.12 -7.23 20.53
N LEU A 148 -24.32 -8.30 20.39
CA LEU A 148 -23.62 -8.56 19.13
C LEU A 148 -24.59 -8.76 17.95
N LYS A 149 -25.66 -9.51 18.16
CA LYS A 149 -26.64 -9.81 17.11
C LYS A 149 -27.37 -8.57 16.60
N ILE A 150 -27.73 -7.67 17.52
CA ILE A 150 -28.47 -6.44 17.20
C ILE A 150 -27.51 -5.38 16.64
N LEU A 151 -26.42 -5.10 17.36
CA LEU A 151 -25.57 -3.95 17.07
C LEU A 151 -24.36 -4.28 16.20
N GLY A 152 -23.95 -5.55 16.09
CA GLY A 152 -22.69 -5.92 15.45
C GLY A 152 -22.57 -5.42 14.00
N LYS A 153 -23.65 -5.54 13.21
CA LYS A 153 -23.67 -5.06 11.81
C LYS A 153 -23.60 -3.53 11.74
N LEU A 154 -24.38 -2.83 12.57
CA LEU A 154 -24.40 -1.37 12.64
C LEU A 154 -23.00 -0.84 13.03
N LEU A 155 -22.46 -1.36 14.12
CA LEU A 155 -21.18 -0.96 14.69
C LEU A 155 -20.02 -1.21 13.72
N LYS A 156 -20.00 -2.35 13.01
CA LYS A 156 -18.92 -2.62 12.04
C LYS A 156 -18.93 -1.73 10.80
N ARG A 157 -20.08 -1.15 10.42
CA ARG A 157 -20.28 -0.48 9.12
C ARG A 157 -20.50 1.03 9.20
N THR A 158 -20.73 1.57 10.41
CA THR A 158 -21.03 2.98 10.59
C THR A 158 -19.80 3.87 10.32
N PRO A 159 -19.93 4.99 9.59
CA PRO A 159 -18.84 5.95 9.41
C PRO A 159 -18.63 6.84 10.65
N TYR A 160 -19.60 6.89 11.57
CA TYR A 160 -19.64 7.87 12.65
C TYR A 160 -18.47 7.76 13.63
N VAL A 161 -17.82 6.60 13.72
CA VAL A 161 -16.63 6.38 14.56
C VAL A 161 -15.42 7.13 13.98
N GLY A 162 -15.16 6.99 12.67
CA GLY A 162 -14.07 7.69 11.98
C GLY A 162 -14.33 9.20 11.83
N GLU A 163 -15.60 9.60 11.70
CA GLU A 163 -16.03 11.00 11.66
C GLU A 163 -16.03 11.70 13.04
N GLU A 164 -15.79 10.96 14.13
CA GLU A 164 -15.91 11.43 15.51
C GLU A 164 -17.30 12.01 15.83
N ASN A 165 -18.36 11.51 15.18
CA ASN A 165 -19.74 11.95 15.35
C ASN A 165 -20.47 11.10 16.40
N ASP A 166 -20.15 11.36 17.67
CA ASP A 166 -20.69 10.63 18.82
C ASP A 166 -22.24 10.72 18.92
N ASP A 167 -22.85 11.72 18.29
CA ASP A 167 -24.30 11.99 18.33
C ASP A 167 -25.05 11.04 17.42
N ALA A 168 -24.66 11.01 16.15
CA ALA A 168 -25.23 10.09 15.17
C ALA A 168 -24.98 8.63 15.57
N LEU A 169 -23.82 8.34 16.16
CA LEU A 169 -23.51 7.01 16.70
C LEU A 169 -24.45 6.63 17.85
N SER A 170 -24.64 7.52 18.83
CA SER A 170 -25.52 7.27 19.97
C SER A 170 -26.97 7.07 19.56
N GLU A 171 -27.48 7.94 18.68
CA GLU A 171 -28.85 7.85 18.15
C GLU A 171 -29.06 6.53 17.38
N SER A 172 -28.09 6.14 16.55
CA SER A 172 -28.18 4.89 15.78
C SER A 172 -28.19 3.66 16.69
N ILE A 173 -27.33 3.63 17.72
CA ILE A 173 -27.28 2.51 18.67
C ILE A 173 -28.59 2.40 19.46
N LEU A 174 -29.08 3.51 20.02
CA LEU A 174 -30.32 3.50 20.82
C LEU A 174 -31.54 3.12 19.96
N LYS A 175 -31.59 3.59 18.72
CA LYS A 175 -32.63 3.22 17.75
C LYS A 175 -32.62 1.71 17.45
N GLU A 176 -31.44 1.14 17.20
CA GLU A 176 -31.29 -0.28 16.88
C GLU A 176 -31.61 -1.18 18.08
N LEU A 177 -31.30 -0.73 19.32
CA LEU A 177 -31.71 -1.43 20.55
C LEU A 177 -33.22 -1.47 20.72
N SER A 178 -33.95 -0.44 20.27
CA SER A 178 -35.42 -0.35 20.34
C SER A 178 -35.99 -0.56 21.76
N ASP A 179 -35.21 -0.27 22.80
CA ASP A 179 -35.59 -0.36 24.21
C ASP A 179 -35.69 1.06 24.79
N PRO A 180 -36.88 1.53 25.21
CA PRO A 180 -37.08 2.89 25.72
C PRO A 180 -36.36 3.15 27.05
N ASP A 181 -36.02 2.11 27.81
CA ASP A 181 -35.29 2.21 29.08
C ASP A 181 -33.77 2.00 28.91
N ALA A 182 -33.30 1.88 27.66
CA ALA A 182 -31.89 1.74 27.35
C ALA A 182 -31.13 3.02 27.69
N LEU A 183 -29.97 2.84 28.32
CA LEU A 183 -28.99 3.89 28.48
C LEU A 183 -27.68 3.46 27.81
N LEU A 184 -27.05 4.40 27.14
CA LEU A 184 -25.77 4.22 26.45
C LEU A 184 -24.76 5.19 27.03
N LEU A 185 -23.58 4.68 27.35
CA LEU A 185 -22.41 5.49 27.70
C LEU A 185 -21.32 5.24 26.67
N LEU A 186 -20.99 6.26 25.88
CA LEU A 186 -19.82 6.25 25.00
C LEU A 186 -18.66 6.97 25.69
N ILE A 187 -17.45 6.42 25.59
CA ILE A 187 -16.22 7.07 26.05
C ILE A 187 -15.17 6.94 24.96
N ARG A 188 -14.96 8.03 24.23
CA ARG A 188 -13.92 8.13 23.20
C ARG A 188 -12.64 8.66 23.81
N LEU A 189 -11.57 7.90 23.68
CA LEU A 189 -10.23 8.27 24.09
C LEU A 189 -9.41 8.67 22.89
N LYS A 190 -8.68 9.78 23.00
CA LYS A 190 -7.91 10.37 21.91
C LYS A 190 -6.46 10.56 22.33
N HIS A 191 -5.55 10.04 21.52
CA HIS A 191 -4.11 10.27 21.70
C HIS A 191 -3.74 11.62 21.10
N ARG A 192 -3.32 12.55 21.94
CA ARG A 192 -3.12 13.97 21.58
C ARG A 192 -2.00 14.15 20.57
N THR A 193 -0.83 13.58 20.87
CA THR A 193 0.35 13.69 19.99
C THR A 193 0.09 13.08 18.61
N ASN A 194 -0.40 11.84 18.57
CA ASN A 194 -0.80 11.17 17.33
C ASN A 194 -1.88 11.95 16.56
N SER A 195 -2.87 12.51 17.25
CA SER A 195 -3.90 13.32 16.59
C SER A 195 -3.36 14.62 16.00
N GLN A 196 -2.41 15.29 16.69
CA GLN A 196 -1.74 16.47 16.16
C GLN A 196 -0.93 16.11 14.91
N PHE A 197 -0.19 15.00 14.96
CA PHE A 197 0.57 14.48 13.82
C PHE A 197 -0.34 14.15 12.64
N TYR A 198 -1.42 13.40 12.85
CA TYR A 198 -2.39 13.06 11.81
C TYR A 198 -2.94 14.32 11.12
N LYS A 199 -3.38 15.32 11.90
CA LYS A 199 -3.90 16.58 11.33
C LYS A 199 -2.85 17.34 10.51
N PHE A 200 -1.59 17.29 10.93
CA PHE A 200 -0.48 17.90 10.19
C PHE A 200 -0.25 17.20 8.86
N VAL A 201 -0.09 15.87 8.88
CA VAL A 201 0.13 15.05 7.67
C VAL A 201 -1.05 15.18 6.71
N GLN A 202 -2.28 15.10 7.20
CA GLN A 202 -3.48 15.19 6.38
C GLN A 202 -3.55 16.53 5.64
N ARG A 203 -3.26 17.64 6.32
CA ARG A 203 -3.22 18.97 5.71
C ARG A 203 -2.09 19.13 4.70
N HIS A 204 -0.92 18.54 4.96
CA HIS A 204 0.21 18.56 4.02
C HIS A 204 -0.14 17.79 2.75
N TYR A 205 -0.61 16.55 2.90
CA TYR A 205 -0.96 15.69 1.79
C TYR A 205 -2.13 16.23 0.96
N SER A 206 -3.17 16.80 1.58
CA SER A 206 -4.32 17.37 0.85
C SER A 206 -3.95 18.51 -0.10
N LYS A 207 -2.82 19.19 0.11
CA LYS A 207 -2.34 20.27 -0.77
C LYS A 207 -1.59 19.76 -1.99
N LYS A 208 -0.75 18.74 -1.80
CA LYS A 208 0.15 18.21 -2.86
C LYS A 208 -0.45 17.03 -3.62
N LYS A 209 -1.28 16.21 -2.96
CA LYS A 209 -1.80 14.90 -3.42
C LYS A 209 -0.70 13.90 -3.87
N LEU A 210 0.55 14.23 -3.62
CA LEU A 210 1.76 13.46 -3.90
C LEU A 210 2.57 13.37 -2.60
N TRP A 211 3.31 12.29 -2.44
CA TRP A 211 4.13 12.03 -1.25
C TRP A 211 5.52 11.55 -1.67
N ASN A 212 6.56 12.38 -1.56
CA ASN A 212 7.93 12.00 -1.96
C ASN A 212 8.89 11.94 -0.76
N ASP A 213 10.16 11.55 -0.99
CA ASP A 213 11.19 11.46 0.06
C ASP A 213 11.42 12.77 0.81
N GLU A 214 11.23 13.92 0.15
CA GLU A 214 11.34 15.24 0.79
C GLU A 214 10.15 15.53 1.72
N ASP A 215 8.95 15.15 1.29
CA ASP A 215 7.73 15.24 2.10
C ASP A 215 7.83 14.34 3.33
N GLU A 216 8.35 13.12 3.16
CA GLU A 216 8.61 12.21 4.27
C GLU A 216 9.61 12.81 5.26
N LYS A 217 10.77 13.30 4.79
CA LYS A 217 11.75 13.96 5.67
C LYS A 217 11.16 15.17 6.40
N PHE A 218 10.37 16.00 5.70
CA PHE A 218 9.73 17.17 6.29
C PHE A 218 8.73 16.79 7.38
N VAL A 219 7.91 15.77 7.13
CA VAL A 219 6.92 15.29 8.08
C VAL A 219 7.56 14.58 9.28
N MET A 220 8.61 13.79 9.04
CA MET A 220 9.34 13.09 10.10
C MET A 220 10.01 14.07 11.07
N LYS A 221 10.52 15.20 10.57
CA LYS A 221 11.06 16.26 11.44
C LYS A 221 10.01 16.80 12.41
N PHE A 222 8.79 17.04 11.96
CA PHE A 222 7.70 17.45 12.85
C PHE A 222 7.35 16.33 13.84
N ALA A 223 7.33 15.07 13.40
CA ALA A 223 7.08 13.92 14.27
C ALA A 223 8.09 13.81 15.42
N ASP A 224 9.37 14.10 15.14
CA ASP A 224 10.43 14.17 16.15
C ASP A 224 10.19 15.31 17.15
N GLU A 225 9.84 16.51 16.67
CA GLU A 225 9.56 17.68 17.52
C GLU A 225 8.45 17.43 18.55
N ILE A 226 7.41 16.66 18.17
CA ILE A 226 6.31 16.31 19.06
C ILE A 226 6.44 14.92 19.71
N ASN A 227 7.54 14.19 19.48
CA ASN A 227 7.82 12.85 20.04
C ASN A 227 6.78 11.77 19.70
N VAL A 228 6.39 11.63 18.43
CA VAL A 228 5.59 10.46 17.98
C VAL A 228 6.50 9.24 17.86
N GLU A 229 6.07 8.07 18.30
CA GLU A 229 6.81 6.81 18.13
C GLU A 229 6.92 6.40 16.64
N GLU A 230 8.08 5.89 16.19
CA GLU A 230 8.35 5.57 14.78
C GLU A 230 7.26 4.68 14.14
N TYR A 231 6.85 3.62 14.83
CA TYR A 231 5.82 2.72 14.33
C TYR A 231 4.46 3.44 14.14
N GLN A 232 4.09 4.31 15.08
CA GLN A 232 2.85 5.10 14.98
C GLN A 232 2.92 6.14 13.86
N ARG A 233 4.11 6.72 13.58
CA ARG A 233 4.30 7.62 12.43
C ARG A 233 3.94 6.90 11.12
N ARG A 234 4.49 5.70 10.91
CA ARG A 234 4.23 4.89 9.71
C ARG A 234 2.75 4.56 9.58
N ARG A 235 2.10 4.13 10.67
CA ARG A 235 0.65 3.83 10.68
C ARG A 235 -0.21 5.02 10.28
N ILE A 236 0.08 6.18 10.85
CA ILE A 236 -0.67 7.42 10.58
C ILE A 236 -0.49 7.88 9.14
N VAL A 237 0.75 7.85 8.61
CA VAL A 237 1.01 8.21 7.22
C VAL A 237 0.28 7.27 6.26
N ILE A 238 0.39 5.96 6.46
CA ILE A 238 -0.27 4.95 5.62
C ILE A 238 -1.80 5.13 5.64
N ASP A 239 -2.40 5.38 6.79
CA ASP A 239 -3.85 5.60 6.92
C ASP A 239 -4.34 6.78 6.06
N ILE A 240 -3.61 7.90 6.11
CA ILE A 240 -3.93 9.11 5.33
C ILE A 240 -3.78 8.85 3.83
N LEU A 241 -2.70 8.17 3.43
CA LEU A 241 -2.47 7.84 2.03
C LEU A 241 -3.54 6.87 1.50
N TYR A 242 -3.96 5.88 2.28
CA TYR A 242 -5.01 4.93 1.90
C TYR A 242 -6.39 5.59 1.78
N LYS A 243 -6.73 6.56 2.63
CA LYS A 243 -8.02 7.27 2.59
C LYS A 243 -8.20 8.18 1.35
N SER A 244 -7.17 8.37 0.53
CA SER A 244 -7.30 9.03 -0.78
C SER A 244 -8.13 8.19 -1.75
N GLN A 245 -9.02 8.82 -2.53
CA GLN A 245 -9.93 8.09 -3.44
C GLN A 245 -9.20 7.29 -4.52
N GLU A 246 -8.09 7.82 -5.02
CA GLU A 246 -7.24 7.17 -6.03
C GLU A 246 -6.53 5.94 -5.44
N ASN A 247 -5.96 6.08 -4.24
CA ASN A 247 -5.21 5.02 -3.57
C ASN A 247 -6.11 3.92 -3.03
N ARG A 248 -7.30 4.29 -2.55
CA ARG A 248 -8.30 3.36 -2.04
C ARG A 248 -8.72 2.34 -3.09
N ALA A 249 -8.90 2.77 -4.34
CA ALA A 249 -9.28 1.86 -5.42
C ALA A 249 -8.24 0.75 -5.64
N ILE A 250 -6.94 1.10 -5.59
CA ILE A 250 -5.82 0.17 -5.80
C ILE A 250 -5.78 -0.88 -4.68
N VAL A 251 -5.87 -0.40 -3.44
CA VAL A 251 -5.78 -1.26 -2.26
C VAL A 251 -7.04 -2.11 -2.10
N ASP A 252 -8.23 -1.58 -2.41
CA ASP A 252 -9.48 -2.34 -2.36
C ASP A 252 -9.50 -3.44 -3.44
N GLU A 253 -9.01 -3.16 -4.65
CA GLU A 253 -8.86 -4.18 -5.69
C GLU A 253 -7.84 -5.27 -5.28
N TYR A 254 -6.75 -4.87 -4.62
CA TYR A 254 -5.76 -5.79 -4.07
C TYR A 254 -6.38 -6.70 -2.99
N LYS A 255 -7.15 -6.11 -2.07
CA LYS A 255 -7.90 -6.85 -1.05
C LYS A 255 -8.91 -7.81 -1.65
N ASP A 256 -9.59 -7.44 -2.74
CA ASP A 256 -10.56 -8.30 -3.40
C ASP A 256 -9.93 -9.56 -3.99
N ILE A 257 -8.77 -9.42 -4.65
CA ILE A 257 -8.05 -10.55 -5.23
C ILE A 257 -7.53 -11.47 -4.11
N LEU A 258 -7.03 -10.90 -3.02
CA LEU A 258 -6.63 -11.65 -1.84
C LEU A 258 -7.84 -12.38 -1.20
N ALA A 259 -8.96 -11.68 -1.00
CA ALA A 259 -10.19 -12.27 -0.48
C ALA A 259 -10.67 -13.43 -1.36
N PHE A 260 -10.56 -13.32 -2.69
CA PHE A 260 -10.84 -14.43 -3.61
C PHE A 260 -9.92 -15.65 -3.36
N ALA A 261 -8.64 -15.41 -3.09
CA ALA A 261 -7.65 -16.46 -2.77
C ALA A 261 -8.00 -17.30 -1.52
N SER A 262 -8.86 -16.78 -0.63
CA SER A 262 -9.35 -17.53 0.52
C SER A 262 -10.34 -18.64 0.15
N SER A 263 -11.00 -18.53 -1.01
CA SER A 263 -12.07 -19.42 -1.48
C SER A 263 -11.65 -20.32 -2.65
N ALA A 264 -10.69 -19.89 -3.47
CA ALA A 264 -10.15 -20.65 -4.60
C ALA A 264 -8.69 -20.29 -4.88
N PRO A 265 -7.87 -21.20 -5.45
CA PRO A 265 -6.51 -20.87 -5.87
C PRO A 265 -6.51 -19.75 -6.93
N LEU A 266 -5.47 -18.91 -6.89
CA LEU A 266 -5.30 -17.81 -7.85
C LEU A 266 -4.74 -18.34 -9.17
N ASP A 267 -5.28 -17.84 -10.28
CA ASP A 267 -4.74 -18.07 -11.63
C ASP A 267 -3.57 -17.10 -11.93
N SER A 268 -2.82 -17.39 -13.01
CA SER A 268 -1.67 -16.58 -13.44
C SER A 268 -2.03 -15.12 -13.74
N ASN A 269 -3.27 -14.84 -14.18
CA ASN A 269 -3.74 -13.50 -14.48
C ASN A 269 -3.97 -12.68 -13.20
N LYS A 270 -4.52 -13.29 -12.15
CA LYS A 270 -4.71 -12.65 -10.85
C LYS A 270 -3.39 -12.39 -10.13
N ILE A 271 -2.41 -13.29 -10.28
CA ILE A 271 -1.05 -13.08 -9.76
C ILE A 271 -0.37 -11.91 -10.50
N ALA A 272 -0.44 -11.86 -11.83
CA ALA A 272 0.05 -10.74 -12.62
C ALA A 272 -0.67 -9.43 -12.25
N ARG A 273 -1.97 -9.49 -11.95
CA ARG A 273 -2.74 -8.33 -11.51
C ARG A 273 -2.31 -7.83 -10.13
N LEU A 274 -2.06 -8.71 -9.16
CA LEU A 274 -1.48 -8.32 -7.86
C LEU A 274 -0.10 -7.66 -8.01
N ASN A 275 0.74 -8.13 -8.96
CA ASN A 275 2.01 -7.48 -9.30
C ASN A 275 1.80 -6.09 -9.87
N SER A 276 0.88 -5.96 -10.83
CA SER A 276 0.50 -4.69 -11.45
C SER A 276 -0.01 -3.68 -10.41
N LEU A 277 -0.90 -4.10 -9.50
CA LEU A 277 -1.45 -3.25 -8.45
C LEU A 277 -0.39 -2.80 -7.44
N ARG A 278 0.56 -3.67 -7.08
CA ARG A 278 1.69 -3.32 -6.19
C ARG A 278 2.62 -2.30 -6.87
N ASN A 279 2.90 -2.48 -8.16
CA ASN A 279 3.66 -1.50 -8.94
C ASN A 279 2.92 -0.18 -9.10
N LEU A 280 1.61 -0.21 -9.31
CA LEU A 280 0.77 0.97 -9.40
C LEU A 280 0.70 1.69 -8.04
N ALA A 281 0.62 0.94 -6.94
CA ALA A 281 0.69 1.50 -5.60
C ALA A 281 2.04 2.19 -5.31
N MET A 282 3.15 1.64 -5.78
CA MET A 282 4.46 2.30 -5.71
C MET A 282 4.48 3.63 -6.50
N ARG A 283 3.82 3.69 -7.67
CA ARG A 283 3.70 4.95 -8.45
C ARG A 283 2.93 6.03 -7.70
N HIS A 284 1.97 5.64 -6.86
CA HIS A 284 1.24 6.54 -5.98
C HIS A 284 1.92 6.77 -4.62
N ASN A 285 3.16 6.31 -4.46
CA ASN A 285 3.96 6.40 -3.23
C ASN A 285 3.25 5.79 -2.00
N LEU A 286 2.49 4.72 -2.21
CA LEU A 286 1.96 3.91 -1.14
C LEU A 286 3.07 3.00 -0.58
N PRO A 287 3.29 2.97 0.75
CA PRO A 287 4.31 2.11 1.33
C PRO A 287 4.05 0.63 1.05
N LEU A 288 5.06 -0.10 0.55
CA LEU A 288 4.97 -1.53 0.27
C LEU A 288 4.59 -2.37 1.50
N ALA A 289 4.98 -1.91 2.69
CA ALA A 289 4.59 -2.51 3.96
C ALA A 289 3.07 -2.67 4.13
N LEU A 290 2.26 -1.81 3.49
CA LEU A 290 0.80 -1.96 3.43
C LEU A 290 0.43 -3.31 2.80
N PHE A 291 0.99 -3.61 1.64
CA PHE A 291 0.71 -4.83 0.89
C PHE A 291 1.30 -6.06 1.59
N ASP A 292 2.49 -5.93 2.19
CA ASP A 292 3.09 -7.02 2.97
C ASP A 292 2.21 -7.44 4.17
N THR A 293 1.55 -6.48 4.84
CA THR A 293 0.57 -6.85 5.87
C THR A 293 -0.67 -7.53 5.30
N LEU A 294 -1.17 -7.08 4.15
CA LEU A 294 -2.36 -7.67 3.50
C LEU A 294 -2.08 -9.10 3.02
N ASP A 295 -0.90 -9.34 2.44
CA ASP A 295 -0.43 -10.67 2.02
C ASP A 295 -0.36 -11.66 3.19
N ASN A 296 -0.03 -11.17 4.38
CA ASN A 296 0.06 -12.00 5.58
C ASN A 296 -1.30 -12.32 6.23
N LEU A 297 -2.40 -11.66 5.82
CA LEU A 297 -3.74 -11.88 6.42
C LEU A 297 -4.44 -13.15 5.93
N ILE A 298 -3.92 -13.84 4.90
CA ILE A 298 -4.58 -15.03 4.32
C ILE A 298 -3.65 -16.25 4.37
N PRO A 299 -3.68 -17.03 5.48
CA PRO A 299 -2.88 -18.24 5.62
C PRO A 299 -3.19 -19.31 4.57
N LYS A 300 -4.45 -19.44 4.14
CA LYS A 300 -4.85 -20.44 3.12
C LYS A 300 -4.51 -20.03 1.69
N ALA A 301 -4.31 -18.75 1.39
CA ALA A 301 -3.75 -18.33 0.12
C ALA A 301 -2.29 -18.79 0.02
N LYS A 302 -1.53 -18.76 1.13
CA LYS A 302 -0.19 -19.37 1.24
C LYS A 302 -0.17 -20.90 1.13
N ASP A 303 -1.29 -21.59 1.25
CA ASP A 303 -1.34 -23.06 1.01
C ASP A 303 -1.89 -23.40 -0.38
N LEU A 304 -2.79 -22.59 -0.94
CA LEU A 304 -3.40 -22.79 -2.25
C LEU A 304 -2.57 -22.22 -3.40
N LEU A 305 -1.75 -21.19 -3.14
CA LEU A 305 -0.68 -20.74 -4.06
C LEU A 305 0.51 -21.73 -4.09
N TYR A 306 0.65 -22.59 -3.08
CA TYR A 306 1.86 -23.40 -2.85
C TYR A 306 1.60 -24.91 -2.76
N LYS A 307 0.38 -25.37 -3.10
CA LYS A 307 0.09 -26.80 -3.35
C LYS A 307 0.27 -27.21 -4.81
N GLU A 308 1.02 -26.45 -5.58
CA GLU A 308 1.73 -27.02 -6.72
C GLU A 308 3.02 -27.67 -6.20
N LYS A 309 3.34 -28.86 -6.74
CA LYS A 309 4.58 -29.60 -6.45
C LYS A 309 5.75 -28.62 -6.30
N GLU A 310 6.49 -28.71 -5.18
CA GLU A 310 7.77 -28.00 -4.96
C GLU A 310 8.50 -27.86 -6.31
N SER A 311 8.68 -26.61 -6.74
CA SER A 311 9.17 -26.31 -8.08
C SER A 311 10.51 -27.00 -8.31
N LYS A 312 10.81 -27.35 -9.57
CA LYS A 312 12.09 -28.02 -9.88
C LYS A 312 13.29 -27.19 -9.36
N SER A 313 13.17 -25.86 -9.45
CA SER A 313 14.14 -24.89 -8.98
C SER A 313 14.31 -24.91 -7.45
N LEU A 314 13.23 -25.03 -6.67
CA LEU A 314 13.32 -25.18 -5.20
C LEU A 314 13.94 -26.52 -4.79
N LYS A 315 13.63 -27.61 -5.51
CA LYS A 315 14.28 -28.91 -5.27
C LYS A 315 15.77 -28.86 -5.52
N GLU A 316 16.17 -28.16 -6.58
CA GLU A 316 17.58 -27.95 -6.91
C GLU A 316 18.27 -27.08 -5.86
N MET A 317 17.64 -26.00 -5.39
CA MET A 317 18.15 -25.19 -4.26
C MET A 317 18.35 -26.04 -3.01
N ARG A 318 17.33 -26.83 -2.62
CA ARG A 318 17.42 -27.72 -1.46
C ARG A 318 18.56 -28.70 -1.62
N SER A 319 18.70 -29.33 -2.78
CA SER A 319 19.81 -30.26 -3.07
C SER A 319 21.19 -29.60 -2.98
N ILE A 320 21.34 -28.35 -3.43
CA ILE A 320 22.62 -27.62 -3.34
C ILE A 320 22.93 -27.29 -1.87
N LEU A 321 21.95 -26.76 -1.13
CA LEU A 321 22.13 -26.36 0.27
C LEU A 321 22.27 -27.56 1.21
N GLU A 322 21.61 -28.69 0.94
CA GLU A 322 21.79 -29.94 1.69
C GLU A 322 23.24 -30.45 1.62
N GLY A 323 23.94 -30.11 0.53
CA GLY A 323 25.36 -30.38 0.38
C GLY A 323 26.23 -29.79 1.49
N LEU A 324 25.81 -28.67 2.12
CA LEU A 324 26.51 -28.04 3.24
C LEU A 324 26.50 -28.90 4.51
N PHE A 325 25.58 -29.86 4.63
CA PHE A 325 25.48 -30.73 5.80
C PHE A 325 26.36 -31.98 5.71
N LEU A 326 26.89 -32.31 4.53
CA LEU A 326 27.69 -33.51 4.29
C LEU A 326 29.05 -33.41 4.98
N SER A 327 29.33 -34.31 5.92
CA SER A 327 30.59 -34.32 6.69
C SER A 327 31.81 -34.83 5.89
N SER A 328 31.61 -35.24 4.64
CA SER A 328 32.62 -35.91 3.80
C SER A 328 33.40 -34.98 2.87
N ALA A 329 33.03 -33.70 2.77
CA ALA A 329 33.66 -32.71 1.89
C ALA A 329 33.70 -31.33 2.57
N ARG A 330 34.64 -30.46 2.17
CA ARG A 330 34.66 -29.07 2.66
C ARG A 330 33.51 -28.30 2.02
N PRO A 331 32.85 -27.37 2.73
CA PRO A 331 31.71 -26.61 2.21
C PRO A 331 31.98 -25.91 0.86
N ARG A 332 33.19 -25.36 0.66
CA ARG A 332 33.59 -24.69 -0.59
C ARG A 332 33.85 -25.64 -1.77
N ASP A 333 34.11 -26.91 -1.51
CA ASP A 333 34.21 -27.92 -2.58
C ASP A 333 32.82 -28.35 -3.07
N VAL A 334 31.78 -28.10 -2.25
CA VAL A 334 30.39 -28.44 -2.54
C VAL A 334 29.64 -27.28 -3.19
N ILE A 335 29.83 -26.05 -2.69
CA ILE A 335 29.25 -24.84 -3.29
C ILE A 335 30.37 -23.99 -3.88
N GLY A 336 30.64 -24.23 -5.18
CA GLY A 336 31.54 -23.42 -5.98
C GLY A 336 30.82 -22.27 -6.68
N LYS A 337 31.50 -21.65 -7.64
CA LYS A 337 30.93 -20.56 -8.46
C LYS A 337 29.75 -21.02 -9.32
N GLU A 338 29.77 -22.27 -9.79
CA GLU A 338 28.69 -22.82 -10.62
C GLU A 338 27.40 -23.00 -9.81
N GLU A 339 27.49 -23.58 -8.60
CA GLU A 339 26.36 -23.72 -7.68
C GLU A 339 25.83 -22.36 -7.23
N LEU A 340 26.72 -21.41 -6.93
CA LEU A 340 26.32 -20.05 -6.57
C LEU A 340 25.60 -19.32 -7.73
N SER A 341 26.06 -19.50 -8.97
CA SER A 341 25.36 -18.99 -10.16
C SER A 341 23.96 -19.59 -10.30
N LYS A 342 23.80 -20.91 -10.09
CA LYS A 342 22.49 -21.57 -10.08
C LYS A 342 21.59 -21.02 -8.97
N LEU A 343 22.12 -20.88 -7.76
CA LEU A 343 21.38 -20.31 -6.62
C LEU A 343 20.89 -18.89 -6.90
N LEU A 344 21.71 -18.03 -7.53
CA LEU A 344 21.30 -16.68 -7.93
C LEU A 344 20.19 -16.70 -8.99
N LYS A 345 20.26 -17.62 -9.96
CA LYS A 345 19.20 -17.82 -10.97
C LYS A 345 17.90 -18.30 -10.33
N ILE A 346 17.97 -19.24 -9.38
CA ILE A 346 16.83 -19.72 -8.62
C ILE A 346 16.23 -18.59 -7.77
N LYS A 347 17.06 -17.77 -7.11
CA LYS A 347 16.58 -16.59 -6.37
C LYS A 347 15.80 -15.64 -7.27
N HIS A 348 16.36 -15.32 -8.43
CA HIS A 348 15.71 -14.44 -9.40
C HIS A 348 14.37 -15.02 -9.90
N GLU A 349 14.33 -16.33 -10.20
CA GLU A 349 13.09 -17.02 -10.58
C GLU A 349 12.06 -17.01 -9.44
N ALA A 350 12.49 -17.29 -8.21
CA ALA A 350 11.63 -17.24 -7.03
C ALA A 350 11.07 -15.83 -6.79
N HIS A 351 11.89 -14.79 -7.00
CA HIS A 351 11.45 -13.40 -6.93
C HIS A 351 10.39 -13.07 -8.00
N ILE A 352 10.57 -13.52 -9.25
CA ILE A 352 9.58 -13.32 -10.32
C ILE A 352 8.28 -14.06 -10.02
N ASN A 353 8.38 -15.32 -9.58
CA ASN A 353 7.25 -16.21 -9.36
C ASN A 353 6.58 -16.04 -7.98
N ARG A 354 7.14 -15.18 -7.12
CA ARG A 354 6.72 -14.99 -5.71
C ARG A 354 6.76 -16.29 -4.90
N ASP A 355 7.80 -17.08 -5.13
CA ASP A 355 7.98 -18.36 -4.46
C ASP A 355 8.65 -18.17 -3.08
N ASN A 356 7.83 -18.04 -2.03
CA ASN A 356 8.29 -17.94 -0.65
C ASN A 356 8.98 -19.22 -0.15
N GLY A 357 8.91 -20.34 -0.90
CA GLY A 357 9.65 -21.55 -0.58
C GLY A 357 11.16 -21.33 -0.58
N PHE A 358 11.66 -20.36 -1.36
CA PHE A 358 13.07 -19.97 -1.35
C PHE A 358 13.50 -19.46 0.03
N GLU A 359 12.79 -18.46 0.57
CA GLU A 359 13.09 -17.88 1.88
C GLU A 359 12.91 -18.89 3.02
N HIS A 360 11.91 -19.77 2.92
CA HIS A 360 11.74 -20.84 3.90
C HIS A 360 12.92 -21.81 3.92
N ILE A 361 13.39 -22.27 2.75
CA ILE A 361 14.58 -23.13 2.65
C ILE A 361 15.81 -22.42 3.18
N LEU A 362 15.97 -21.12 2.88
CA LEU A 362 17.09 -20.30 3.36
C LEU A 362 17.09 -20.21 4.90
N LEU A 363 15.95 -19.87 5.51
CA LEU A 363 15.80 -19.76 6.97
C LEU A 363 16.02 -21.09 7.69
N ASP A 364 15.44 -22.18 7.17
CA ASP A 364 15.64 -23.52 7.73
C ASP A 364 17.12 -23.94 7.65
N THR A 365 17.77 -23.68 6.51
CA THR A 365 19.20 -23.97 6.33
C THR A 365 20.06 -23.17 7.31
N GLY A 366 19.79 -21.88 7.47
CA GLY A 366 20.50 -21.02 8.42
C GLY A 366 20.37 -21.49 9.86
N ARG A 367 19.16 -21.86 10.29
CA ARG A 367 18.92 -22.40 11.66
C ARG A 367 19.70 -23.69 11.90
N ILE A 368 19.66 -24.64 10.96
CA ILE A 368 20.34 -25.93 11.12
C ILE A 368 21.86 -25.72 11.17
N LEU A 369 22.41 -24.82 10.35
CA LEU A 369 23.84 -24.50 10.37
C LEU A 369 24.26 -23.81 11.67
N ASP A 370 23.44 -22.90 12.22
CA ASP A 370 23.71 -22.24 13.50
C ASP A 370 23.71 -23.24 14.67
N GLU A 371 22.71 -24.12 14.72
CA GLU A 371 22.64 -25.22 15.70
C GLU A 371 23.87 -26.14 15.59
N LYS A 372 24.26 -26.54 14.38
CA LYS A 372 25.41 -27.40 14.14
C LYS A 372 26.74 -26.72 14.50
N ALA A 373 26.92 -25.44 14.14
CA ALA A 373 28.11 -24.68 14.48
C ALA A 373 28.28 -24.53 16.00
N ALA A 374 27.17 -24.34 16.73
CA ALA A 374 27.18 -24.30 18.19
C ALA A 374 27.53 -25.66 18.84
N GLU A 375 27.17 -26.78 18.20
CA GLU A 375 27.47 -28.14 18.69
C GLU A 375 28.89 -28.62 18.34
N THR A 376 29.41 -28.29 17.15
CA THR A 376 30.67 -28.85 16.62
C THR A 376 31.86 -27.89 16.67
N GLU A 377 31.66 -26.61 17.03
CA GLU A 377 32.65 -25.52 16.95
C GLU A 377 33.26 -25.34 15.54
N ASP A 378 32.56 -25.79 14.50
CA ASP A 378 32.97 -25.65 13.09
C ASP A 378 32.07 -24.63 12.39
N PHE A 379 32.65 -23.50 12.01
CA PHE A 379 31.94 -22.36 11.44
C PHE A 379 32.08 -22.27 9.91
N GLU A 380 32.85 -23.15 9.26
CA GLU A 380 33.18 -23.00 7.83
C GLU A 380 31.93 -23.01 6.94
N ALA A 381 30.96 -23.88 7.24
CA ALA A 381 29.69 -23.97 6.50
C ALA A 381 28.77 -22.76 6.76
N PHE A 382 28.77 -22.23 7.98
CA PHE A 382 27.97 -21.06 8.36
C PHE A 382 28.50 -19.77 7.74
N GLU A 383 29.84 -19.62 7.68
CA GLU A 383 30.49 -18.50 7.00
C GLU A 383 30.19 -18.50 5.50
N LEU A 384 30.29 -19.67 4.84
CA LEU A 384 29.95 -19.82 3.43
C LEU A 384 28.46 -19.52 3.18
N PHE A 385 27.57 -19.96 4.07
CA PHE A 385 26.15 -19.62 3.98
C PHE A 385 25.90 -18.11 4.09
N THR A 386 26.60 -17.43 5.00
CA THR A 386 26.53 -15.97 5.13
C THR A 386 27.07 -15.25 3.88
N GLU A 387 28.12 -15.79 3.25
CA GLU A 387 28.63 -15.33 1.96
C GLU A 387 27.56 -15.46 0.85
N ILE A 388 26.88 -16.61 0.77
CA ILE A 388 25.76 -16.82 -0.18
C ILE A 388 24.64 -15.79 0.04
N VAL A 389 24.22 -15.56 1.28
CA VAL A 389 23.22 -14.55 1.63
C VAL A 389 23.69 -13.14 1.22
N THR A 390 24.97 -12.83 1.39
CA THR A 390 25.53 -11.55 0.94
C THR A 390 25.38 -11.39 -0.57
N TYR A 391 25.64 -12.42 -1.38
CA TYR A 391 25.44 -12.36 -2.83
C TYR A 391 23.96 -12.17 -3.21
N PHE A 392 23.06 -12.79 -2.46
CA PHE A 392 21.62 -12.58 -2.60
C PHE A 392 21.22 -11.13 -2.35
N ASP A 393 21.74 -10.49 -1.31
CA ASP A 393 21.46 -9.06 -1.02
C ASP A 393 22.05 -8.14 -2.11
N ARG A 394 23.21 -8.49 -2.66
CA ARG A 394 23.85 -7.73 -3.75
C ARG A 394 23.01 -7.76 -5.02
N LEU A 395 22.45 -8.92 -5.35
CA LEU A 395 21.53 -9.07 -6.48
C LEU A 395 20.28 -8.20 -6.29
N ASP A 396 19.63 -8.27 -5.12
CA ASP A 396 18.42 -7.48 -4.82
C ASP A 396 18.70 -5.98 -4.91
N ASN A 397 19.82 -5.52 -4.36
CA ASN A 397 20.21 -4.13 -4.44
C ASN A 397 20.43 -3.68 -5.89
N ALA A 398 21.06 -4.51 -6.72
CA ALA A 398 21.25 -4.20 -8.14
C ALA A 398 19.91 -4.13 -8.89
N MET A 399 19.04 -5.11 -8.68
CA MET A 399 17.68 -5.15 -9.25
C MET A 399 16.87 -3.93 -8.81
N ASN A 400 16.92 -3.55 -7.55
CA ASN A 400 16.18 -2.39 -7.02
C ASN A 400 16.60 -1.07 -7.68
N VAL A 401 17.91 -0.83 -7.85
CA VAL A 401 18.40 0.39 -8.52
C VAL A 401 17.96 0.43 -9.98
N ILE A 402 18.06 -0.70 -10.69
CA ILE A 402 17.69 -0.78 -12.11
C ILE A 402 16.16 -0.68 -12.29
N ASN A 403 15.38 -1.39 -11.48
CA ASN A 403 13.92 -1.32 -11.48
C ASN A 403 13.42 0.11 -11.19
N HIS A 404 14.04 0.79 -10.22
CA HIS A 404 13.73 2.18 -9.91
C HIS A 404 13.90 3.09 -11.12
N LEU A 405 14.97 2.93 -11.89
CA LEU A 405 15.16 3.71 -13.12
C LEU A 405 14.23 3.31 -14.25
N ALA A 406 13.92 2.01 -14.37
CA ALA A 406 13.14 1.46 -15.49
C ALA A 406 11.64 1.75 -15.41
N PHE A 407 11.07 1.78 -14.20
CA PHE A 407 9.62 1.77 -13.99
C PHE A 407 9.05 3.02 -13.31
N LEU A 408 9.91 3.88 -12.73
CA LEU A 408 9.48 5.12 -12.09
C LEU A 408 9.75 6.32 -13.00
N GLU A 409 8.70 7.09 -13.26
CA GLU A 409 8.77 8.34 -14.02
C GLU A 409 9.64 9.35 -13.27
N GLU A 410 10.44 10.11 -14.01
CA GLU A 410 11.29 11.20 -13.48
C GLU A 410 12.37 10.73 -12.49
N ALA A 411 12.53 9.41 -12.32
CA ALA A 411 13.52 8.84 -11.41
C ALA A 411 14.93 9.29 -11.74
N GLU A 412 15.62 9.77 -10.71
CA GLU A 412 17.02 10.19 -10.74
C GLU A 412 17.93 9.16 -10.07
N ILE A 413 19.19 9.18 -10.46
CA ILE A 413 20.23 8.36 -9.84
C ILE A 413 21.30 9.25 -9.22
N SER A 414 21.62 8.95 -7.96
CA SER A 414 22.74 9.54 -7.22
C SER A 414 24.05 8.83 -7.53
N GLU A 415 25.17 9.52 -7.36
CA GLU A 415 26.52 8.93 -7.49
C GLU A 415 26.73 7.71 -6.57
N ASP A 416 26.14 7.71 -5.37
CA ASP A 416 26.27 6.60 -4.42
C ASP A 416 25.57 5.33 -4.92
N LYS A 417 24.39 5.46 -5.52
CA LYS A 417 23.68 4.35 -6.19
C LYS A 417 24.51 3.78 -7.35
N ILE A 418 25.16 4.63 -8.16
CA ILE A 418 26.05 4.17 -9.24
C ILE A 418 27.26 3.42 -8.66
N ARG A 419 27.89 3.97 -7.61
CA ARG A 419 29.04 3.34 -6.94
C ARG A 419 28.68 1.99 -6.32
N SER A 420 27.52 1.92 -5.66
CA SER A 420 26.98 0.67 -5.11
C SER A 420 26.73 -0.36 -6.21
N LEU A 421 26.10 0.07 -7.32
CA LEU A 421 25.81 -0.80 -8.46
C LEU A 421 27.09 -1.34 -9.12
N LEU A 422 28.12 -0.51 -9.28
CA LEU A 422 29.44 -0.93 -9.76
C LEU A 422 30.07 -1.99 -8.85
N GLY A 423 30.00 -1.78 -7.53
CA GLY A 423 30.48 -2.76 -6.54
C GLY A 423 29.73 -4.08 -6.63
N ASN A 424 28.39 -4.03 -6.73
CA ASN A 424 27.54 -5.22 -6.84
C ASN A 424 27.79 -5.95 -8.16
N LYS A 425 27.88 -5.24 -9.29
CA LYS A 425 28.20 -5.81 -10.60
C LYS A 425 29.53 -6.55 -10.57
N LYS A 426 30.59 -5.91 -10.05
CA LYS A 426 31.92 -6.52 -10.00
C LYS A 426 31.91 -7.86 -9.26
N LEU A 427 31.26 -7.93 -8.10
CA LEU A 427 31.17 -9.15 -7.30
C LEU A 427 30.32 -10.24 -7.99
N LEU A 428 29.24 -9.87 -8.69
CA LEU A 428 28.44 -10.82 -9.45
C LEU A 428 29.20 -11.35 -10.68
N ASP A 429 29.93 -10.48 -11.38
CA ASP A 429 30.75 -10.86 -12.54
C ASP A 429 31.94 -11.75 -12.16
N GLU A 430 32.41 -11.68 -10.91
CA GLU A 430 33.43 -12.61 -10.38
C GLU A 430 32.92 -14.05 -10.27
N ILE A 431 31.60 -14.25 -10.13
CA ILE A 431 30.95 -15.56 -10.14
C ILE A 431 30.78 -16.03 -11.59
N ASP A 432 30.05 -15.26 -12.38
CA ASP A 432 29.85 -15.48 -13.81
C ASP A 432 29.58 -14.11 -14.47
N PRO A 433 30.41 -13.68 -15.45
CA PRO A 433 30.28 -12.40 -16.15
C PRO A 433 28.93 -12.14 -16.82
N LYS A 434 28.10 -13.18 -16.99
CA LYS A 434 26.78 -13.05 -17.60
C LYS A 434 25.67 -12.76 -16.59
N ILE A 435 25.85 -13.05 -15.30
CA ILE A 435 24.78 -12.96 -14.29
C ILE A 435 24.19 -11.56 -14.22
N PHE A 436 25.03 -10.53 -14.17
CA PHE A 436 24.54 -9.15 -14.07
C PHE A 436 23.67 -8.78 -15.27
N ASN A 437 24.11 -9.15 -16.48
CA ASN A 437 23.34 -8.87 -17.68
C ASN A 437 22.06 -9.71 -17.77
N GLU A 438 22.16 -11.03 -17.56
CA GLU A 438 21.04 -11.99 -17.66
C GLU A 438 19.95 -11.73 -16.60
N LEU A 439 20.33 -11.43 -15.36
CA LEU A 439 19.38 -11.34 -14.24
C LEU A 439 18.95 -9.91 -13.89
N VAL A 440 19.77 -8.89 -14.20
CA VAL A 440 19.47 -7.52 -13.80
C VAL A 440 19.04 -6.66 -14.99
N ILE A 441 19.72 -6.78 -16.12
CA ILE A 441 19.53 -5.87 -17.26
C ILE A 441 18.51 -6.39 -18.27
N GLU A 442 18.68 -7.61 -18.75
CA GLU A 442 17.84 -8.21 -19.78
C GLU A 442 16.34 -8.27 -19.42
N PRO A 443 15.94 -8.59 -18.17
CA PRO A 443 14.53 -8.61 -17.78
C PRO A 443 13.82 -7.27 -17.99
N ILE A 444 14.54 -6.14 -17.89
CA ILE A 444 13.97 -4.81 -18.12
C ILE A 444 13.60 -4.60 -19.59
N PHE A 445 14.45 -5.04 -20.51
CA PHE A 445 14.22 -4.85 -21.94
C PHE A 445 13.15 -5.81 -22.48
N GLN A 446 13.06 -7.01 -21.90
CA GLN A 446 12.02 -7.99 -22.23
C GLN A 446 10.65 -7.62 -21.63
N ASN A 447 10.61 -6.88 -20.52
CA ASN A 447 9.36 -6.49 -19.88
C ASN A 447 8.60 -5.41 -20.69
N SER A 448 7.36 -5.71 -21.04
CA SER A 448 6.47 -4.82 -21.81
C SER A 448 5.98 -3.59 -21.04
N TYR A 449 6.13 -3.57 -19.71
CA TYR A 449 5.75 -2.45 -18.86
C TYR A 449 6.90 -1.49 -18.52
N SER A 450 8.13 -1.80 -18.94
CA SER A 450 9.27 -0.91 -18.76
C SER A 450 9.07 0.36 -19.57
N LEU A 451 9.22 1.52 -18.92
CA LEU A 451 8.97 2.82 -19.53
C LEU A 451 9.99 3.11 -20.63
N ARG A 452 9.59 3.82 -21.69
CA ARG A 452 10.47 4.21 -22.80
C ARG A 452 11.64 5.07 -22.32
N PHE A 453 11.39 6.03 -21.41
CA PHE A 453 12.45 6.83 -20.79
C PHE A 453 13.26 5.99 -19.80
N GLY A 454 12.61 5.07 -19.07
CA GLY A 454 13.28 4.11 -18.19
C GLY A 454 14.27 3.21 -18.93
N LYS A 455 13.88 2.63 -20.07
CA LYS A 455 14.76 1.85 -20.96
C LYS A 455 15.96 2.68 -21.43
N LYS A 456 15.74 3.94 -21.82
CA LYS A 456 16.83 4.86 -22.20
C LYS A 456 17.78 5.15 -21.03
N LYS A 457 17.25 5.38 -19.82
CA LYS A 457 18.07 5.58 -18.60
C LYS A 457 18.93 4.35 -18.31
N VAL A 458 18.33 3.15 -18.36
CA VAL A 458 19.04 1.88 -18.11
C VAL A 458 20.09 1.62 -19.18
N GLU A 459 19.79 1.83 -20.46
CA GLU A 459 20.75 1.70 -21.55
C GLU A 459 21.94 2.66 -21.38
N LEU A 460 21.67 3.92 -21.04
CA LEU A 460 22.72 4.90 -20.78
C LEU A 460 23.55 4.54 -19.54
N LEU A 461 22.91 4.03 -18.48
CA LEU A 461 23.59 3.54 -17.28
C LEU A 461 24.50 2.35 -17.59
N VAL A 462 24.05 1.35 -18.36
CA VAL A 462 24.88 0.20 -18.75
C VAL A 462 26.09 0.65 -19.56
N ASN A 463 25.90 1.57 -20.52
CA ASN A 463 26.99 2.15 -21.29
C ASN A 463 27.95 2.97 -20.40
N ALA A 464 27.42 3.75 -19.45
CA ALA A 464 28.21 4.53 -18.51
C ALA A 464 29.03 3.63 -17.58
N ILE A 465 28.45 2.55 -17.06
CA ILE A 465 29.15 1.53 -16.26
C ILE A 465 30.34 0.97 -17.03
N SER A 466 30.14 0.57 -18.30
CA SER A 466 31.24 0.03 -19.12
C SER A 466 32.36 1.06 -19.34
N LYS A 467 32.01 2.35 -19.54
CA LYS A 467 33.00 3.42 -19.69
C LYS A 467 33.72 3.74 -18.39
N ILE A 468 33.04 3.69 -17.25
CA ILE A 468 33.66 3.87 -15.93
C ILE A 468 34.66 2.74 -15.65
N GLU A 469 34.31 1.49 -15.96
CA GLU A 469 35.23 0.34 -15.82
C GLU A 469 36.50 0.49 -16.68
N LYS A 470 36.38 1.16 -17.84
CA LYS A 470 37.51 1.50 -18.72
C LYS A 470 38.24 2.80 -18.35
N ASN A 471 37.84 3.48 -17.27
CA ASN A 471 38.32 4.80 -16.87
C ASN A 471 38.11 5.91 -17.93
N GLU A 472 37.14 5.75 -18.83
CA GLU A 472 36.79 6.70 -19.89
C GLU A 472 35.76 7.75 -19.43
N MET A 473 35.11 7.51 -18.29
CA MET A 473 34.04 8.33 -17.74
C MET A 473 34.08 8.29 -16.22
N ASN A 474 33.74 9.41 -15.55
CA ASN A 474 33.61 9.44 -14.10
C ASN A 474 32.15 9.28 -13.64
N ILE A 475 31.96 8.91 -12.37
CA ILE A 475 30.63 8.64 -11.79
C ILE A 475 29.73 9.89 -11.84
N SER A 476 30.29 11.08 -11.62
CA SER A 476 29.54 12.34 -11.63
C SER A 476 28.98 12.67 -13.01
N GLN A 477 29.79 12.47 -14.05
CA GLN A 477 29.38 12.60 -15.45
C GLN A 477 28.27 11.60 -15.79
N ALA A 478 28.35 10.37 -15.27
CA ALA A 478 27.33 9.35 -15.51
C ALA A 478 26.00 9.75 -14.88
N ALA A 479 26.01 10.14 -13.61
CA ALA A 479 24.82 10.64 -12.92
C ALA A 479 24.21 11.84 -13.65
N PHE A 480 25.04 12.80 -14.08
CA PHE A 480 24.58 13.96 -14.85
C PHE A 480 23.88 13.57 -16.16
N GLN A 481 24.47 12.67 -16.96
CA GLN A 481 23.87 12.24 -18.23
C GLN A 481 22.58 11.45 -18.05
N ILE A 482 22.50 10.59 -17.03
CA ILE A 482 21.27 9.83 -16.73
C ILE A 482 20.17 10.78 -16.24
N ASN A 483 20.50 11.70 -15.33
CA ASN A 483 19.54 12.67 -14.80
C ASN A 483 19.12 13.71 -15.84
N ALA A 484 19.91 13.95 -16.89
CA ALA A 484 19.48 14.74 -18.03
C ALA A 484 18.28 14.09 -18.76
N ILE A 485 18.20 12.75 -18.81
CA ILE A 485 17.02 12.04 -19.34
C ILE A 485 15.81 12.23 -18.41
N ALA A 486 16.01 12.15 -17.08
CA ALA A 486 14.93 12.40 -16.12
C ALA A 486 14.39 13.83 -16.22
N ASN A 487 15.26 14.82 -16.43
CA ASN A 487 14.86 16.20 -16.70
C ASN A 487 14.10 16.34 -18.04
N ALA A 488 14.54 15.63 -19.08
CA ALA A 488 13.86 15.62 -20.38
C ALA A 488 12.46 14.96 -20.28
N GLU A 489 12.34 13.89 -19.51
CA GLU A 489 11.06 13.23 -19.19
C GLU A 489 10.12 14.18 -18.44
N ARG A 490 10.61 14.87 -17.41
CA ARG A 490 9.88 15.94 -16.69
C ARG A 490 9.32 17.00 -17.65
N ALA A 491 10.18 17.52 -18.52
CA ALA A 491 9.78 18.52 -19.50
C ALA A 491 8.77 17.97 -20.50
N HIS A 492 8.96 16.75 -20.98
CA HIS A 492 8.05 16.05 -21.89
C HIS A 492 6.66 15.90 -21.28
N ASN A 493 6.57 15.36 -20.06
CA ASN A 493 5.31 15.14 -19.35
C ASN A 493 4.56 16.46 -19.12
N PHE A 494 5.28 17.49 -18.69
CA PHE A 494 4.72 18.83 -18.52
C PHE A 494 4.18 19.40 -19.84
N MET A 495 4.94 19.29 -20.93
CA MET A 495 4.49 19.74 -22.25
C MET A 495 3.24 18.98 -22.72
N LEU A 496 3.22 17.65 -22.52
CA LEU A 496 2.07 16.80 -22.88
C LEU A 496 0.80 17.23 -22.14
N GLU A 497 0.91 17.50 -20.84
CA GLU A 497 -0.21 18.01 -20.03
C GLU A 497 -0.73 19.34 -20.58
N LYS A 498 0.16 20.28 -20.91
CA LYS A 498 -0.24 21.59 -21.43
C LYS A 498 -0.80 21.54 -22.84
N ILE A 499 -0.30 20.64 -23.69
CA ILE A 499 -0.88 20.36 -25.00
C ILE A 499 -2.33 19.89 -24.83
N LYS A 500 -2.58 18.91 -23.94
CA LYS A 500 -3.93 18.41 -23.68
C LYS A 500 -4.87 19.50 -23.15
N GLU A 501 -4.41 20.31 -22.20
CA GLU A 501 -5.19 21.42 -21.62
C GLU A 501 -5.62 22.45 -22.68
N ILE A 502 -4.72 22.79 -23.59
CA ILE A 502 -5.01 23.74 -24.67
C ILE A 502 -5.91 23.11 -25.72
N PHE A 503 -5.64 21.85 -26.10
CA PHE A 503 -6.41 21.14 -27.12
C PHE A 503 -7.85 20.85 -26.67
N SER A 504 -8.09 20.64 -25.36
CA SER A 504 -9.45 20.50 -24.84
C SER A 504 -10.26 21.80 -24.87
N ARG A 505 -9.61 22.97 -25.04
CA ARG A 505 -10.25 24.29 -25.05
C ARG A 505 -10.42 24.87 -26.46
N PHE A 506 -9.56 24.48 -27.39
CA PHE A 506 -9.52 25.04 -28.74
C PHE A 506 -9.32 23.95 -29.77
N TYR A 507 -10.00 24.08 -30.91
CA TYR A 507 -9.85 23.16 -32.02
C TYR A 507 -8.55 23.43 -32.81
N PHE A 508 -7.64 22.45 -32.84
CA PHE A 508 -6.45 22.50 -33.69
C PHE A 508 -6.44 21.37 -34.72
N ASP A 509 -6.46 21.73 -35.99
CA ASP A 509 -6.08 20.82 -37.08
C ASP A 509 -4.56 20.54 -37.06
N LEU A 510 -4.18 19.38 -36.48
CA LEU A 510 -2.78 18.95 -36.33
C LEU A 510 -2.10 18.57 -37.65
N SER A 511 -2.83 18.53 -38.78
CA SER A 511 -2.23 18.34 -40.11
C SER A 511 -1.59 19.63 -40.67
N LYS A 512 -1.94 20.79 -40.10
CA LYS A 512 -1.49 22.11 -40.56
C LYS A 512 -0.36 22.68 -39.68
N GLN A 513 0.78 22.97 -40.29
CA GLN A 513 1.94 23.58 -39.63
C GLN A 513 1.65 24.94 -38.97
N SER A 514 0.71 25.72 -39.52
CA SER A 514 0.27 26.99 -38.91
C SER A 514 -0.38 26.78 -37.54
N HIS A 515 -1.20 25.73 -37.39
CA HIS A 515 -1.88 25.41 -36.15
C HIS A 515 -0.91 24.84 -35.10
N ILE A 516 0.04 23.98 -35.53
CA ILE A 516 1.13 23.50 -34.66
C ILE A 516 1.95 24.68 -34.13
N SER A 517 2.23 25.68 -34.98
CA SER A 517 2.97 26.88 -34.57
C SER A 517 2.22 27.73 -33.55
N ILE A 518 0.89 27.82 -33.65
CA ILE A 518 0.05 28.52 -32.66
C ILE A 518 0.03 27.73 -31.35
N LEU A 519 -0.26 26.43 -31.40
CA LEU A 519 -0.24 25.55 -30.23
C LEU A 519 1.11 25.63 -29.49
N LYS A 520 2.22 25.59 -30.24
CA LYS A 520 3.57 25.76 -29.70
C LYS A 520 3.70 27.09 -28.94
N LYS A 521 3.28 28.21 -29.54
CA LYS A 521 3.35 29.53 -28.89
C LYS A 521 2.52 29.58 -27.60
N GLU A 522 1.31 29.04 -27.61
CA GLU A 522 0.44 29.00 -26.42
C GLU A 522 1.04 28.14 -25.30
N VAL A 523 1.50 26.93 -25.63
CA VAL A 523 2.15 26.02 -24.66
C VAL A 523 3.38 26.70 -24.04
N TYR A 524 4.28 27.28 -24.85
CA TYR A 524 5.44 27.99 -24.32
C TYR A 524 5.05 29.25 -23.52
N GLY A 525 3.94 29.92 -23.86
CA GLY A 525 3.38 31.02 -23.07
C GLY A 525 2.97 30.57 -21.66
N LEU A 526 2.29 29.43 -21.55
CA LEU A 526 1.92 28.84 -20.26
C LEU A 526 3.15 28.37 -19.47
N VAL A 527 4.13 27.75 -20.14
CA VAL A 527 5.39 27.32 -19.50
C VAL A 527 6.11 28.52 -18.87
N LYS A 528 6.24 29.63 -19.61
CA LYS A 528 6.87 30.86 -19.09
C LYS A 528 6.12 31.47 -17.92
N LYS A 529 4.78 31.41 -17.93
CA LYS A 529 3.96 31.87 -16.81
C LYS A 529 4.19 31.04 -15.53
N ASN A 530 4.42 29.74 -15.68
CA ASN A 530 4.61 28.83 -14.55
C ASN A 530 6.04 28.83 -13.99
N PHE A 531 7.06 28.96 -14.84
CA PHE A 531 8.47 28.82 -14.45
C PHE A 531 9.32 30.10 -14.58
N GLY A 532 8.72 31.21 -15.04
CA GLY A 532 9.42 32.48 -15.27
C GLY A 532 10.07 32.59 -16.65
N GLU A 533 10.48 33.80 -17.04
CA GLU A 533 11.03 34.08 -18.39
C GLU A 533 12.42 33.46 -18.64
N GLU A 534 13.16 33.15 -17.58
CA GLU A 534 14.51 32.58 -17.66
C GLU A 534 14.51 31.06 -17.91
N TYR A 535 13.37 30.39 -17.72
CA TYR A 535 13.26 28.96 -17.93
C TYR A 535 13.39 28.60 -19.42
N ARG A 536 14.37 27.74 -19.74
CA ARG A 536 14.51 27.13 -21.06
C ARG A 536 14.14 25.65 -20.97
N SER A 537 13.07 25.28 -21.68
CA SER A 537 12.73 23.87 -21.86
C SER A 537 13.86 23.14 -22.58
N PRO A 538 14.15 21.88 -22.22
CA PRO A 538 14.96 20.98 -23.05
C PRO A 538 14.51 21.00 -24.51
N GLU A 539 15.49 20.99 -25.42
CA GLU A 539 15.25 21.01 -26.86
C GLU A 539 14.51 19.73 -27.29
N GLY A 540 13.49 19.88 -28.15
CA GLY A 540 12.68 18.74 -28.64
C GLY A 540 11.59 18.25 -27.69
N ALA A 541 11.46 18.80 -26.47
CA ALA A 541 10.45 18.34 -25.50
C ALA A 541 9.01 18.57 -25.99
N PHE A 542 8.76 19.70 -26.66
CA PHE A 542 7.44 19.99 -27.25
C PHE A 542 7.11 19.04 -28.39
N GLU A 543 8.07 18.83 -29.29
CA GLU A 543 7.92 17.95 -30.45
C GLU A 543 7.64 16.51 -30.02
N SER A 544 8.39 15.99 -29.06
CA SER A 544 8.17 14.64 -28.51
C SER A 544 6.81 14.50 -27.81
N ALA A 545 6.40 15.52 -27.05
CA ALA A 545 5.08 15.56 -26.41
C ALA A 545 3.94 15.61 -27.42
N LEU A 546 4.10 16.38 -28.50
CA LEU A 546 3.12 16.48 -29.57
C LEU A 546 2.97 15.15 -30.33
N GLU A 547 4.07 14.47 -30.65
CA GLU A 547 4.04 13.16 -31.29
C GLU A 547 3.31 12.12 -30.43
N GLN A 548 3.56 12.11 -29.12
CA GLN A 548 2.84 11.25 -28.20
C GLN A 548 1.36 11.61 -28.16
N PHE A 549 1.01 12.89 -28.06
CA PHE A 549 -0.38 13.34 -28.05
C PHE A 549 -1.14 12.93 -29.33
N ILE A 550 -0.52 13.10 -30.50
CA ILE A 550 -1.09 12.66 -31.79
C ILE A 550 -1.35 11.16 -31.77
N SER A 551 -0.38 10.38 -31.28
CA SER A 551 -0.50 8.92 -31.25
C SER A 551 -1.53 8.45 -30.22
N GLU A 552 -1.64 9.10 -29.06
CA GLU A 552 -2.72 8.84 -28.07
C GLU A 552 -4.10 9.12 -28.68
N ASN A 553 -4.24 10.22 -29.43
CA ASN A 553 -5.50 10.57 -30.08
C ASN A 553 -5.85 9.61 -31.24
N GLU A 554 -4.86 9.25 -32.07
CA GLU A 554 -5.01 8.23 -33.12
C GLU A 554 -5.46 6.88 -32.51
N TYR A 555 -4.88 6.48 -31.39
CA TYR A 555 -5.28 5.27 -30.68
C TYR A 555 -6.74 5.31 -30.26
N LEU A 556 -7.17 6.36 -29.57
CA LEU A 556 -8.54 6.49 -29.06
C LEU A 556 -9.59 6.64 -30.17
N THR A 557 -9.25 7.28 -31.28
CA THR A 557 -10.19 7.55 -32.37
C THR A 557 -10.31 6.40 -33.37
N SER A 558 -9.24 5.65 -33.61
CA SER A 558 -9.19 4.68 -34.71
C SER A 558 -8.89 3.23 -34.29
N VAL A 559 -8.08 3.02 -33.26
CA VAL A 559 -7.60 1.68 -32.87
C VAL A 559 -8.44 1.08 -31.75
N PHE A 560 -8.64 1.84 -30.67
CA PHE A 560 -9.38 1.36 -29.49
C PHE A 560 -10.84 1.00 -29.79
N PRO A 561 -11.60 1.75 -30.60
CA PRO A 561 -12.95 1.35 -30.99
C PRO A 561 -12.99 0.01 -31.74
N ARG A 562 -11.97 -0.28 -32.56
CA ARG A 562 -11.85 -1.58 -33.26
C ARG A 562 -11.49 -2.70 -32.30
N ILE A 563 -10.60 -2.46 -31.33
CA ILE A 563 -10.28 -3.44 -30.28
C ILE A 563 -11.55 -3.83 -29.52
N ILE A 564 -12.40 -2.86 -29.16
CA ILE A 564 -13.68 -3.13 -28.48
C ILE A 564 -14.63 -3.90 -29.40
N ALA A 565 -14.77 -3.49 -30.67
CA ALA A 565 -15.71 -4.11 -31.60
C ALA A 565 -15.31 -5.54 -32.03
N GLU A 566 -14.01 -5.81 -32.18
CA GLU A 566 -13.46 -7.06 -32.70
C GLU A 566 -12.91 -7.99 -31.59
N HIS A 567 -12.88 -7.54 -30.33
CA HIS A 567 -12.25 -8.22 -29.19
C HIS A 567 -10.81 -8.68 -29.46
N ASN A 568 -10.07 -7.87 -30.23
CA ASN A 568 -8.75 -8.24 -30.72
C ASN A 568 -7.64 -7.48 -29.97
N ASP A 569 -7.16 -8.06 -28.87
CA ASP A 569 -6.06 -7.50 -28.07
C ASP A 569 -4.73 -7.41 -28.84
N THR A 570 -4.57 -8.12 -29.96
CA THR A 570 -3.32 -8.07 -30.74
C THR A 570 -3.09 -6.72 -31.41
N LEU A 571 -4.17 -6.00 -31.74
CA LEU A 571 -4.09 -4.65 -32.30
C LEU A 571 -3.48 -3.66 -31.30
N ARG A 572 -3.77 -3.83 -30.00
CA ARG A 572 -3.16 -3.04 -28.91
C ARG A 572 -1.64 -3.24 -28.91
N GLU A 573 -1.21 -4.50 -28.90
CA GLU A 573 0.21 -4.85 -28.85
C GLU A 573 0.98 -4.37 -30.08
N GLN A 574 0.36 -4.44 -31.26
CA GLN A 574 0.96 -3.96 -32.50
C GLN A 574 1.13 -2.43 -32.45
N PHE A 575 0.10 -1.69 -32.03
CA PHE A 575 0.16 -0.24 -31.93
C PHE A 575 1.20 0.24 -30.91
N ILE A 576 1.25 -0.39 -29.74
CA ILE A 576 2.25 -0.10 -28.69
C ILE A 576 3.68 -0.23 -29.26
N ARG A 577 3.95 -1.31 -30.02
CA ARG A 577 5.27 -1.54 -30.62
C ARG A 577 5.60 -0.54 -31.73
N GLU A 578 4.64 -0.24 -32.60
CA GLU A 578 4.86 0.66 -33.75
C GLU A 578 5.06 2.12 -33.31
N LYS A 579 4.30 2.59 -32.31
CA LYS A 579 4.35 3.98 -31.84
C LYS A 579 5.27 4.19 -30.63
N ASN A 580 5.83 3.12 -30.09
CA ASN A 580 6.72 3.14 -28.92
C ASN A 580 6.12 3.93 -27.73
N ILE A 581 4.83 3.67 -27.45
CA ILE A 581 4.09 4.25 -26.32
C ILE A 581 4.14 3.27 -25.16
N ASP A 582 4.26 3.79 -23.95
CA ASP A 582 4.27 2.96 -22.75
C ASP A 582 2.93 2.23 -22.59
N ARG A 583 2.98 0.91 -22.38
CA ARG A 583 1.78 0.08 -22.21
C ARG A 583 0.86 0.60 -21.11
N SER A 584 1.44 1.02 -19.98
CA SER A 584 0.65 1.59 -18.88
C SER A 584 -0.10 2.86 -19.27
N ARG A 585 0.47 3.65 -20.18
CA ARG A 585 -0.17 4.88 -20.68
C ARG A 585 -1.38 4.56 -21.55
N ILE A 586 -1.27 3.54 -22.42
CA ILE A 586 -2.40 3.03 -23.20
C ILE A 586 -3.51 2.51 -22.28
N GLU A 587 -3.18 1.69 -21.29
CA GLU A 587 -4.16 1.17 -20.33
C GLU A 587 -4.85 2.29 -19.53
N GLU A 588 -4.14 3.38 -19.21
CA GLU A 588 -4.70 4.55 -18.54
C GLU A 588 -5.72 5.30 -19.41
N ILE A 589 -5.36 5.62 -20.66
CA ILE A 589 -6.29 6.31 -21.58
C ILE A 589 -7.50 5.46 -21.93
N GLU A 590 -7.36 4.14 -22.01
CA GLU A 590 -8.50 3.23 -22.18
C GLU A 590 -9.47 3.32 -21.00
N LYS A 591 -8.95 3.34 -19.77
CA LYS A 591 -9.76 3.50 -18.56
C LYS A 591 -10.44 4.87 -18.53
N GLU A 592 -9.74 5.95 -18.85
CA GLU A 592 -10.30 7.29 -18.95
C GLU A 592 -11.45 7.35 -19.98
N TYR A 593 -11.24 6.76 -21.16
CA TYR A 593 -12.25 6.67 -22.21
C TYR A 593 -13.48 5.87 -21.77
N LYS A 594 -13.29 4.68 -21.18
CA LYS A 594 -14.40 3.85 -20.68
C LYS A 594 -15.22 4.59 -19.61
N ARG A 595 -14.55 5.30 -18.69
CA ARG A 595 -15.20 6.12 -17.65
C ARG A 595 -15.99 7.28 -18.25
N GLY A 596 -15.41 8.01 -19.20
CA GLY A 596 -16.06 9.14 -19.87
C GLY A 596 -17.31 8.73 -20.65
N ASN A 597 -17.26 7.56 -21.29
CA ASN A 597 -18.34 7.05 -22.15
C ASN A 597 -19.31 6.08 -21.45
N ARG A 598 -19.21 5.91 -20.12
CA ARG A 598 -20.06 5.00 -19.32
C ARG A 598 -20.10 3.57 -19.86
N ILE A 599 -18.99 3.07 -20.39
CA ILE A 599 -18.88 1.68 -20.81
C ILE A 599 -18.60 0.86 -19.54
N GLU A 600 -19.61 0.14 -19.04
CA GLU A 600 -19.46 -0.74 -17.87
C GLU A 600 -18.51 -1.91 -18.17
N GLU A 601 -17.64 -2.23 -17.23
CA GLU A 601 -16.70 -3.38 -17.30
C GLU A 601 -17.43 -4.74 -17.42
N ASN A 602 -18.74 -4.79 -17.20
CA ASN A 602 -19.58 -5.99 -17.29
C ASN A 602 -20.37 -6.12 -18.62
N ALA A 603 -20.17 -5.21 -19.58
CA ALA A 603 -20.92 -5.21 -20.84
C ALA A 603 -20.26 -5.98 -21.99
N GLU A 604 -19.26 -6.84 -21.73
CA GLU A 604 -18.65 -7.72 -22.75
C GLU A 604 -19.63 -8.77 -23.33
N ASN A 605 -20.83 -8.91 -22.76
CA ASN A 605 -21.85 -9.85 -23.26
C ASN A 605 -23.04 -9.21 -24.00
N SER A 606 -23.12 -7.88 -24.11
CA SER A 606 -24.37 -7.24 -24.57
C SER A 606 -24.16 -5.93 -25.34
N ILE A 607 -23.33 -5.88 -26.37
CA ILE A 607 -23.34 -4.73 -27.31
C ILE A 607 -23.28 -5.23 -28.76
N SER A 608 -24.33 -5.90 -29.22
CA SER A 608 -24.58 -6.16 -30.65
C SER A 608 -25.45 -5.08 -31.32
N HIS A 609 -25.85 -4.03 -30.60
CA HIS A 609 -26.79 -3.03 -31.13
C HIS A 609 -26.48 -1.61 -30.65
N LEU A 610 -25.38 -1.02 -31.13
CA LEU A 610 -25.28 0.44 -31.24
C LEU A 610 -24.75 0.79 -32.62
N ASN A 611 -25.52 1.62 -33.31
CA ASN A 611 -25.40 1.90 -34.74
C ASN A 611 -24.17 2.79 -35.00
N PHE A 612 -23.39 2.44 -36.02
CA PHE A 612 -22.10 3.06 -36.38
C PHE A 612 -22.21 4.59 -36.65
N ASP A 613 -23.42 5.09 -36.93
CA ASP A 613 -23.71 6.50 -37.21
C ASP A 613 -23.98 7.37 -35.95
N GLU A 614 -24.22 6.78 -34.78
CA GLU A 614 -24.47 7.57 -33.55
C GLU A 614 -23.17 7.98 -32.82
N ILE A 615 -22.07 7.23 -33.02
CA ILE A 615 -20.77 7.54 -32.40
C ILE A 615 -20.10 8.76 -33.07
N LEU A 616 -20.32 8.98 -34.37
CA LEU A 616 -19.77 10.13 -35.10
C LEU A 616 -20.47 11.47 -34.77
N LYS A 617 -21.62 11.47 -34.10
CA LYS A 617 -22.36 12.71 -33.79
C LYS A 617 -21.99 13.36 -32.46
N PHE A 618 -21.23 12.70 -31.60
CA PHE A 618 -20.85 13.24 -30.29
C PHE A 618 -19.46 13.87 -30.24
N THR A 619 -18.73 13.90 -31.36
CA THR A 619 -17.46 14.65 -31.52
C THR A 619 -17.64 16.06 -32.09
N ASP A 620 -18.88 16.50 -32.33
CA ASP A 620 -19.22 17.81 -32.93
C ASP A 620 -19.92 18.78 -31.94
N ASN A 621 -19.73 18.64 -30.62
CA ASN A 621 -20.18 19.64 -29.63
C ASN A 621 -19.07 20.08 -28.67
#